data_AF-A0A924N6M1-F1
#
_entry.id   AF-A0A924N6M1-F1
#
_cell.length_a   1.000
_cell.length_b   1.000
_cell.length_c   1.000
_cell.angle_alpha   90.00
_cell.angle_beta   90.00
_cell.angle_gamma   90.00
#
_symmetry.space_group_name_H-M   'P 1'
#
loop_
_entity.id
_entity.type
_entity.pdbx_description
1 polymer ?
#
loop_
_entity_poly.entity_id
_entity_poly.type
_entity_poly.pdbx_seq_one_letter_code
_entity_poly.pdbx_strand_id
1 'polypeptide(L)' 'TPDNVAQATRVSGAPLVDVSSGVESAPGVKDPALITAFLDTVRAA' A
#
# COMPACT_ATOMS: atom_id res chain seq x y z
N THR A 1 -1.31 4.03 -0.85
CA THR A 1 0.17 4.12 -0.89
C THR A 1 0.70 3.60 0.43
N PRO A 2 2.02 3.34 0.57
CA PRO A 2 2.60 3.00 1.88
C PRO A 2 2.22 4.01 2.98
N ASP A 3 2.12 5.29 2.63
CA ASP A 3 1.88 6.38 3.59
C ASP A 3 0.50 6.36 4.27
N ASN A 4 -0.52 5.79 3.62
CA ASN A 4 -1.91 5.92 4.09
C ASN A 4 -2.65 4.60 4.32
N VAL A 5 -2.10 3.46 3.89
CA VAL A 5 -2.84 2.20 3.90
C VAL A 5 -3.23 1.78 5.32
N ALA A 6 -2.38 1.97 6.34
CA ALA A 6 -2.72 1.61 7.71
C ALA A 6 -3.94 2.39 8.25
N GLN A 7 -3.99 3.70 8.01
CA GLN A 7 -5.15 4.50 8.39
C GLN A 7 -6.39 4.12 7.58
N ALA A 8 -6.24 3.93 6.27
CA ALA A 8 -7.33 3.56 5.39
C ALA A 8 -7.98 2.22 5.80
N THR A 9 -7.18 1.20 6.11
CA THR A 9 -7.68 -0.10 6.60
C THR A 9 -8.46 0.06 7.90
N ARG A 10 -7.91 0.79 8.89
CA ARG A 10 -8.60 1.01 10.18
C ARG A 10 -9.92 1.75 10.04
N VAL A 11 -9.96 2.79 9.21
CA VAL A 11 -11.16 3.61 9.01
C VAL A 11 -12.23 2.87 8.21
N SER A 12 -11.83 2.14 7.18
CA SER A 12 -12.77 1.44 6.30
C SER A 12 -13.27 0.11 6.87
N GLY A 13 -12.48 -0.57 7.70
CA GLY A 13 -12.75 -1.95 8.10
C GLY A 13 -12.68 -2.94 6.94
N ALA A 14 -12.05 -2.57 5.82
CA ALA A 14 -11.96 -3.42 4.64
C ALA A 14 -11.14 -4.69 4.96
N PRO A 15 -11.63 -5.89 4.62
CA PRO A 15 -10.91 -7.14 4.89
C PRO A 15 -9.74 -7.37 3.91
N LEU A 16 -9.68 -6.58 2.84
CA LEU A 16 -8.66 -6.65 1.80
C LEU A 16 -8.37 -5.25 1.25
N VAL A 17 -7.11 -5.01 0.91
CA VAL A 17 -6.66 -3.79 0.23
C VAL A 17 -5.91 -4.18 -1.05
N ASP A 18 -6.19 -3.46 -2.14
CA ASP A 18 -5.48 -3.56 -3.41
C ASP A 18 -4.80 -2.22 -3.73
N VAL A 19 -3.62 -2.28 -4.35
CA VAL A 19 -2.86 -1.08 -4.72
C VAL A 19 -2.24 -1.25 -6.10
N SER A 20 -2.49 -0.27 -6.97
CA SER A 20 -1.88 -0.18 -8.29
C SER A 20 -0.80 0.92 -8.33
N SER A 21 -1.15 2.15 -8.71
CA SER A 21 -0.18 3.24 -8.90
C SER A 21 0.52 3.70 -7.62
N GLY A 22 -0.04 3.39 -6.45
CA GLY A 22 0.53 3.77 -5.16
C GLY A 22 1.84 3.06 -4.79
N VAL A 23 2.36 2.18 -5.64
CA VAL A 23 3.64 1.47 -5.51
C VAL A 23 4.45 1.50 -6.83
N GLU A 24 4.24 2.52 -7.65
CA GLU A 24 4.95 2.73 -8.93
C GLU A 24 5.98 3.85 -8.83
N SER A 25 7.14 3.69 -9.49
CA SER A 25 8.13 4.77 -9.65
C SER A 25 7.87 5.62 -10.90
N ALA A 26 7.18 5.04 -11.89
CA ALA A 26 6.65 5.68 -13.09
C ALA A 26 5.40 4.91 -13.57
N PRO A 27 4.52 5.47 -14.41
CA PRO A 27 3.29 4.79 -14.85
C PRO A 27 3.54 3.38 -15.40
N GLY A 28 2.97 2.37 -14.75
CA GLY A 28 3.13 0.96 -15.11
C GLY A 28 4.45 0.31 -14.69
N VAL A 29 5.36 1.04 -14.04
CA VAL A 29 6.65 0.54 -13.53
C VAL A 29 6.57 0.41 -12.01
N LYS A 30 6.40 -0.82 -11.53
CA LYS A 30 6.36 -1.12 -10.09
C LYS A 30 7.73 -0.91 -9.46
N ASP A 31 7.75 -0.32 -8.26
CA ASP A 31 8.96 -0.17 -7.45
C ASP A 31 8.98 -1.22 -6.33
N PRO A 32 9.96 -2.16 -6.32
CA PRO A 32 10.08 -3.16 -5.27
C PRO A 32 10.20 -2.59 -3.86
N ALA A 33 10.82 -1.42 -3.69
CA ALA A 33 10.95 -0.77 -2.38
C ALA A 33 9.59 -0.25 -1.89
N LEU A 34 8.79 0.35 -2.78
CA LEU A 34 7.43 0.80 -2.43
C LEU A 34 6.49 -0.38 -2.17
N ILE A 35 6.62 -1.48 -2.91
CA ILE A 35 5.88 -2.72 -2.62
C ILE A 35 6.21 -3.22 -1.23
N THR A 36 7.49 -3.29 -0.88
CA THR A 36 7.94 -3.76 0.44
C THR A 36 7.39 -2.86 1.54
N ALA A 37 7.54 -1.54 1.41
CA ALA A 37 7.01 -0.58 2.37
C ALA A 37 5.48 -0.68 2.52
N PHE A 38 4.75 -0.89 1.42
CA PHE A 38 3.30 -1.09 1.47
C PHE A 38 2.93 -2.35 2.26
N LEU A 39 3.59 -3.48 1.99
CA LEU A 39 3.33 -4.74 2.67
C LEU A 39 3.69 -4.68 4.16
N ASP A 40 4.78 -4.02 4.51
CA ASP A 40 5.19 -3.83 5.90
C ASP A 40 4.18 -2.97 6.66
N THR A 41 3.71 -1.86 6.06
CA THR A 41 2.65 -1.04 6.65
C THR A 41 1.34 -1.81 6.80
N VAL A 42 0.95 -2.65 5.84
CA VAL A 42 -0.26 -3.48 5.94
C VAL A 42 -0.16 -4.52 7.05
N ARG A 43 1.01 -5.16 7.22
CA ARG A 43 1.22 -6.16 8.29
C ARG A 43 1.22 -5.56 9.69
N ALA A 44 1.60 -4.29 9.82
CA ALA A 44 1.68 -3.58 11.09
C ALA A 44 0.38 -2.84 11.48
N ALA A 45 -0.61 -2.78 10.58
CA ALA A 45 -1.86 -2.04 10.76
C ALA A 45 -2.92 -2.83 11.53
#